data_AF-A0A356E8P6-F1
#
_entry.id   AF-A0A356E8P6-F1
#
_cell.length_a   1.000
_cell.length_b   1.000
_cell.length_c   1.000
_cell.angle_alpha   90.00
_cell.angle_beta   90.00
_cell.angle_gamma   90.00
#
_symmetry.space_group_name_H-M   'P 1'
#
loop_
_entity.id
_entity.type
_entity.pdbx_description
1 polymer ?
#
loop_
_entity_poly.entity_id
_entity_poly.type
_entity_poly.pdbx_seq_one_letter_code
_entity_poly.pdbx_strand_id
1 'polypeptide(L)'
;AIGIHIILATQRPSVDVITGLIKSNIPSRIAFTVVQRNDSRTILDQNGAEALLGRGDMLYLGNGTTDLIRVHGAFMSDDEVARVADDWRARGKPEYIDEILESAMDDENGGDDFTGNGGDDLDPLFDRAVEIVVNTGSTS
;
A
#
# COMPACT_ATOMS: atom_id res chain seq x y z
N ALA A 1 -25.59 5.54 5.10
CA ALA A 1 -24.14 5.51 4.77
C ALA A 1 -23.44 6.55 5.65
N ILE A 2 -22.23 6.26 6.15
CA ILE A 2 -21.54 7.10 7.16
C ILE A 2 -20.59 8.16 6.57
N GLY A 3 -20.43 8.21 5.24
CA GLY A 3 -19.65 9.27 4.57
C GLY A 3 -18.13 9.07 4.52
N ILE A 4 -17.62 7.87 4.77
CA ILE A 4 -16.19 7.55 4.65
C ILE A 4 -15.90 7.01 3.24
N HIS A 5 -14.89 7.56 2.59
CA HIS A 5 -14.45 7.20 1.25
C HIS A 5 -12.95 6.87 1.25
N ILE A 6 -12.55 5.88 0.45
CA ILE A 6 -11.17 5.39 0.39
C ILE A 6 -10.63 5.63 -1.02
N ILE A 7 -9.43 6.19 -1.10
CA ILE A 7 -8.64 6.29 -2.33
C ILE A 7 -7.35 5.51 -2.09
N LEU A 8 -7.09 4.51 -2.92
CA LEU A 8 -5.88 3.68 -2.89
C LEU A 8 -5.11 3.88 -4.19
N ALA A 9 -3.82 4.16 -4.08
CA ALA A 9 -2.94 4.36 -5.22
C ALA A 9 -1.66 3.54 -5.05
N THR A 10 -1.17 2.95 -6.14
CA THR A 10 0.08 2.19 -6.17
C THR A 10 0.75 2.32 -7.53
N GLN A 11 2.08 2.27 -7.54
CA GLN A 11 2.88 2.13 -8.76
C GLN A 11 3.27 0.67 -9.04
N ARG A 12 2.93 -0.26 -8.14
CA ARG A 12 3.24 -1.69 -8.25
C ARG A 12 1.92 -2.48 -8.38
N PRO A 13 1.35 -2.57 -9.59
CA PRO A 13 0.08 -3.27 -9.82
C PRO A 13 0.28 -4.79 -9.93
N SER A 14 0.77 -5.42 -8.85
CA SER A 14 0.89 -6.88 -8.74
C SER A 14 -0.31 -7.49 -8.01
N VAL A 15 -0.54 -8.79 -8.17
CA VAL A 15 -1.62 -9.53 -7.50
C VAL A 15 -1.45 -9.52 -5.98
N ASP A 16 -0.21 -9.44 -5.50
CA ASP A 16 0.10 -9.37 -4.07
C ASP A 16 -0.29 -8.03 -3.45
N VAL A 17 -0.31 -6.95 -4.25
CA VAL A 17 -0.71 -5.60 -3.81
C VAL A 17 -2.20 -5.36 -4.05
N ILE A 18 -2.67 -5.67 -5.25
CA ILE A 18 -4.08 -5.55 -5.65
C ILE A 18 -4.72 -6.93 -5.53
N THR A 19 -4.88 -7.36 -4.28
CA THR A 19 -5.39 -8.70 -3.94
C THR A 19 -6.86 -8.85 -4.32
N GLY A 20 -7.37 -10.09 -4.31
CA GLY A 20 -8.79 -10.38 -4.55
C GLY A 20 -9.73 -9.63 -3.59
N LEU A 21 -9.33 -9.44 -2.33
CA LEU A 21 -10.12 -8.73 -1.32
C LEU A 21 -10.21 -7.23 -1.62
N ILE A 22 -9.13 -6.61 -2.10
CA ILE A 22 -9.15 -5.22 -2.57
C ILE A 22 -10.08 -5.11 -3.78
N LYS A 23 -9.94 -6.00 -4.76
CA LYS A 23 -10.77 -5.96 -5.97
C LYS A 23 -12.26 -6.18 -5.69
N SER A 24 -12.63 -7.05 -4.75
CA SER A 24 -14.03 -7.32 -4.43
C SER A 24 -14.73 -6.17 -3.71
N ASN A 25 -14.00 -5.32 -3.00
CA ASN A 25 -14.57 -4.22 -2.21
C ASN A 25 -14.41 -2.84 -2.87
N ILE A 26 -13.54 -2.69 -3.87
CA ILE A 26 -13.29 -1.43 -4.57
C ILE A 26 -13.64 -1.59 -6.06
N PRO A 27 -14.91 -1.32 -6.43
CA PRO A 27 -15.42 -1.57 -7.78
C PRO A 27 -15.04 -0.47 -8.79
N SER A 28 -14.77 0.76 -8.34
CA SER A 28 -14.32 1.85 -9.21
C SER A 28 -12.81 1.91 -9.27
N ARG A 29 -12.26 1.93 -10.48
CA ARG A 29 -10.81 1.80 -10.71
C ARG A 29 -10.32 2.76 -11.78
N ILE A 30 -9.11 3.24 -11.60
CA ILE A 30 -8.39 4.08 -12.56
C ILE A 30 -7.04 3.41 -12.82
N ALA A 31 -6.69 3.24 -14.09
CA ALA A 31 -5.36 2.84 -14.49
C ALA A 31 -4.75 3.93 -15.38
N PHE A 32 -3.57 4.42 -14.99
CA PHE A 32 -2.68 5.15 -15.88
C PHE A 32 -1.88 4.17 -16.74
N THR A 33 -1.04 4.69 -17.64
CA THR A 33 -0.15 3.85 -18.45
C THR A 33 0.65 2.88 -17.61
N VAL A 34 0.57 1.60 -17.98
CA VAL A 34 1.38 0.51 -17.42
C VAL A 34 2.28 -0.06 -18.50
N VAL A 35 3.33 -0.78 -18.10
CA VAL A 35 4.28 -1.37 -19.06
C VAL A 35 3.75 -2.67 -19.64
N GLN A 36 3.10 -3.51 -18.82
CA GLN A 36 2.70 -4.86 -19.23
C GLN A 36 1.18 -5.01 -19.27
N ARG A 37 0.70 -5.85 -20.20
CA ARG A 37 -0.72 -6.23 -20.30
C ARG A 37 -1.25 -6.87 -19.01
N ASN A 38 -0.42 -7.64 -18.32
CA ASN A 38 -0.79 -8.28 -17.07
C ASN A 38 -1.09 -7.24 -15.98
N ASP A 39 -0.32 -6.15 -15.92
CA ASP A 39 -0.56 -5.04 -14.99
C ASP A 39 -1.92 -4.37 -15.24
N SER A 40 -2.28 -4.18 -16.52
CA SER A 40 -3.61 -3.66 -16.89
C SER A 40 -4.72 -4.56 -16.37
N ARG A 41 -4.56 -5.88 -16.52
CA ARG A 41 -5.53 -6.87 -16.01
C ARG A 41 -5.56 -6.91 -14.50
N THR A 42 -4.43 -6.74 -13.82
CA THR A 42 -4.41 -6.68 -12.36
C THR A 42 -5.23 -5.51 -11.84
N ILE A 43 -5.20 -4.35 -12.51
CA ILE A 43 -5.94 -3.15 -12.10
C ILE A 43 -7.40 -3.19 -12.57
N LEU A 44 -7.66 -3.45 -13.86
CA LEU A 44 -8.96 -3.25 -14.50
C LEU A 44 -9.73 -4.55 -14.79
N ASP A 45 -9.12 -5.71 -14.50
CA ASP A 45 -9.56 -7.03 -14.97
C ASP A 45 -9.63 -7.14 -16.53
N GLN A 46 -9.12 -6.13 -17.24
CA GLN A 46 -9.14 -5.96 -18.70
C GLN A 46 -7.81 -5.41 -19.22
N ASN A 47 -7.52 -5.64 -20.50
CA ASN A 47 -6.38 -5.00 -21.19
C ASN A 47 -6.73 -3.57 -21.62
N GLY A 48 -5.72 -2.74 -21.87
CA GLY A 48 -5.88 -1.42 -22.48
C GLY A 48 -4.97 -0.37 -21.86
N ALA A 49 -4.63 -0.49 -20.58
CA ALA A 49 -3.80 0.50 -19.90
C ALA A 49 -2.34 0.49 -20.42
N GLU A 50 -1.87 -0.61 -21.00
CA GLU A 50 -0.56 -0.72 -21.63
C GLU A 50 -0.43 0.10 -22.93
N ALA A 51 -1.56 0.51 -23.52
CA ALA A 51 -1.62 1.25 -24.77
C ALA A 51 -1.82 2.77 -24.56
N LEU A 52 -1.86 3.22 -23.30
CA LEU A 52 -2.02 4.63 -22.95
C LEU A 52 -0.73 5.41 -23.19
N LEU A 53 -0.87 6.71 -23.47
CA LEU A 53 0.22 7.60 -23.92
C LEU A 53 1.08 8.18 -22.79
N GLY A 54 0.73 7.91 -21.54
CA GLY A 54 1.37 8.47 -20.35
C GLY A 54 0.86 9.87 -20.05
N ARG A 55 1.58 10.60 -19.18
CA ARG A 55 1.35 12.03 -18.90
C ARG A 55 -0.10 12.41 -18.58
N GLY A 56 -0.79 11.56 -17.81
CA GLY A 56 -2.17 11.78 -17.38
C GLY A 56 -3.23 11.05 -18.22
N ASP A 57 -2.87 10.39 -19.33
CA ASP A 57 -3.79 9.51 -20.05
C ASP A 57 -4.14 8.28 -19.18
N MET A 58 -5.43 8.00 -19.03
CA MET A 58 -5.95 6.98 -18.12
C MET A 58 -7.21 6.28 -18.65
N LEU A 59 -7.47 5.09 -18.12
CA LEU A 59 -8.73 4.38 -18.26
C LEU A 59 -9.46 4.38 -16.92
N TYR A 60 -10.75 4.71 -16.95
CA TYR A 60 -11.66 4.64 -15.82
C TYR A 60 -12.65 3.50 -16.01
N LEU A 61 -12.77 2.65 -15.00
CA LEU A 61 -13.78 1.61 -14.85
C LEU A 61 -14.74 2.04 -13.72
N GLY A 62 -15.98 2.32 -14.08
CA GLY A 62 -17.02 2.74 -13.14
C GLY A 62 -17.60 1.58 -12.33
N ASN A 63 -18.20 1.89 -11.17
CA ASN A 63 -18.94 0.89 -10.41
C ASN A 63 -20.16 0.39 -11.20
N GLY A 64 -20.34 -0.93 -11.28
CA GLY A 64 -21.49 -1.55 -11.94
C GLY A 64 -21.44 -1.58 -13.47
N THR A 65 -20.34 -1.14 -14.08
CA THR A 65 -20.12 -1.24 -15.54
C THR A 65 -18.84 -2.01 -15.85
N THR A 66 -18.81 -2.62 -17.04
CA THR A 66 -17.60 -3.22 -17.62
C THR A 66 -16.91 -2.30 -18.63
N ASP A 67 -17.55 -1.20 -19.01
CA ASP A 67 -17.05 -0.31 -20.05
C ASP A 67 -15.91 0.56 -19.53
N LEU A 68 -14.81 0.58 -20.28
CA LEU A 68 -13.66 1.42 -20.00
C LEU A 68 -13.83 2.77 -20.69
N ILE A 69 -13.71 3.84 -19.91
CA ILE A 69 -13.76 5.21 -20.39
C ILE A 69 -12.33 5.75 -20.41
N ARG A 70 -11.85 6.13 -21.60
CA ARG A 70 -10.54 6.81 -21.72
C ARG A 70 -10.68 8.28 -21.37
N VAL A 71 -9.83 8.75 -20.46
CA VAL A 71 -9.85 10.11 -19.94
C VAL A 71 -8.43 10.68 -19.98
N HIS A 72 -8.32 11.98 -20.31
CA HIS A 72 -7.07 12.72 -20.16
C HIS A 72 -7.12 13.47 -18.84
N GLY A 73 -6.26 13.08 -17.90
CA GLY A 73 -6.15 13.70 -16.59
C GLY A 73 -5.74 15.17 -16.70
N ALA A 74 -6.36 16.02 -15.88
CA ALA A 74 -5.94 17.41 -15.74
C ALA A 74 -4.54 17.46 -15.14
N PHE A 75 -3.69 18.29 -15.73
CA PHE A 75 -2.36 18.57 -15.18
C PHE A 75 -2.48 19.67 -14.12
N MET A 76 -1.86 19.43 -12.96
CA MET A 76 -1.64 20.42 -11.92
C MET A 76 -0.17 20.34 -11.52
N SER A 77 0.51 21.46 -11.56
CA SER A 77 1.92 21.57 -11.16
C SER A 77 2.06 21.57 -9.63
N ASP A 78 3.24 21.19 -9.14
CA ASP A 78 3.54 21.24 -7.70
C ASP A 78 3.39 22.64 -7.12
N ASP A 79 3.72 23.68 -7.89
CA ASP A 79 3.52 25.08 -7.49
C ASP A 79 2.02 25.42 -7.34
N GLU A 80 1.14 24.88 -8.18
CA GLU A 80 -0.31 25.04 -8.05
C GLU A 80 -0.83 24.32 -6.80
N VAL A 81 -0.36 23.10 -6.54
CA VAL A 81 -0.70 22.34 -5.32
C VAL A 81 -0.28 23.12 -4.08
N ALA A 82 0.95 23.64 -4.06
CA ALA A 82 1.48 24.43 -2.95
C ALA A 82 0.64 25.69 -2.70
N ARG A 83 0.31 26.44 -3.77
CA ARG A 83 -0.53 27.64 -3.65
C ARG A 83 -1.91 27.35 -3.07
N VAL A 84 -2.57 26.28 -3.52
CA VAL A 84 -3.88 25.88 -2.96
C VAL A 84 -3.74 25.47 -1.50
N ALA A 85 -2.71 24.69 -1.16
CA ALA A 85 -2.48 24.27 0.22
C ALA A 85 -2.18 25.46 1.15
N ASP A 86 -1.41 26.44 0.70
CA ASP A 86 -1.07 27.64 1.49
C ASP A 86 -2.27 28.56 1.70
N ASP A 87 -3.11 28.73 0.68
CA ASP A 87 -4.38 29.45 0.80
C ASP A 87 -5.29 28.81 1.87
N TRP A 88 -5.32 27.47 1.97
CA TRP A 88 -6.02 26.77 3.05
C TRP A 88 -5.36 26.96 4.42
N ARG A 89 -4.03 26.85 4.51
CA ARG A 89 -3.29 27.07 5.77
C ARG A 89 -3.45 28.49 6.32
N ALA A 90 -3.58 29.49 5.44
CA ALA A 90 -3.82 30.88 5.83
C ALA A 90 -5.20 31.09 6.49
N ARG A 91 -6.17 30.22 6.20
CA ARG A 91 -7.54 30.31 6.76
C ARG A 91 -7.66 29.68 8.15
N GLY A 92 -6.79 28.74 8.51
CA GLY A 92 -6.88 28.06 9.80
C GLY A 92 -5.83 26.99 10.01
N LYS A 93 -5.70 26.57 11.27
CA LYS A 93 -4.86 25.44 11.68
C LYS A 93 -5.69 24.15 11.67
N PRO A 94 -5.10 22.99 11.34
CA PRO A 94 -5.78 21.72 11.45
C PRO A 94 -6.11 21.38 12.91
N GLU A 95 -7.28 20.78 13.12
CA GLU A 95 -7.70 20.17 14.38
C GLU A 95 -7.46 18.66 14.27
N TYR A 96 -6.36 18.19 14.84
CA TYR A 96 -6.00 16.77 14.79
C TYR A 96 -6.72 16.00 15.91
N ILE A 97 -7.08 14.76 15.63
CA ILE A 97 -7.64 13.81 16.60
C ILE A 97 -6.57 12.76 16.84
N ASP A 98 -5.82 12.89 17.94
CA ASP A 98 -4.63 12.08 18.23
C ASP A 98 -4.95 10.57 18.36
N GLU A 99 -6.14 10.23 18.86
CA GLU A 99 -6.65 8.85 19.02
C GLU A 99 -6.61 8.03 17.71
N ILE A 100 -6.70 8.69 16.55
CA ILE A 100 -6.63 8.01 15.24
C ILE A 100 -5.27 7.31 15.08
N LEU A 101 -4.19 7.89 15.59
CA LEU A 101 -2.85 7.33 15.49
C LEU A 101 -2.61 6.26 16.56
N GLU A 102 -3.16 6.44 17.76
CA GLU A 102 -3.03 5.50 18.87
C GLU A 102 -3.69 4.14 18.55
N SER A 103 -4.87 4.17 17.94
CA SER A 103 -5.59 2.95 17.54
C SER A 103 -4.85 2.09 16.51
N ALA A 104 -3.95 2.67 15.71
CA ALA A 104 -3.15 1.93 14.73
C ALA A 104 -1.96 1.20 15.36
N MET A 105 -1.47 1.65 16.52
CA MET A 105 -0.31 1.05 17.20
C MET A 105 -0.69 -0.15 18.07
N ASP A 106 -1.91 -0.19 18.60
CA ASP A 106 -2.37 -1.32 19.42
C ASP A 106 -2.66 -2.58 18.59
N ASP A 107 -3.02 -2.45 17.31
CA ASP A 107 -3.23 -3.57 16.38
C ASP A 107 -1.91 -4.17 15.82
N GLU A 108 -0.79 -3.41 15.85
CA GLU A 108 0.54 -3.93 15.44
C GLU A 108 1.21 -4.81 16.51
N ASN A 109 0.71 -4.84 17.74
CA ASN A 109 1.19 -5.77 18.78
C ASN A 109 0.61 -7.19 18.65
N GLY A 110 -0.14 -7.48 17.58
CA GLY A 110 -0.83 -8.74 17.36
C GLY A 110 -0.23 -9.69 16.31
N GLY A 111 0.89 -9.35 15.66
CA GLY A 111 1.43 -10.20 14.59
C GLY A 111 2.86 -9.89 14.17
N ASP A 112 3.69 -10.93 14.22
CA ASP A 112 5.06 -11.04 13.71
C ASP A 112 6.18 -10.49 14.61
N ASP A 113 6.51 -11.32 15.60
CA ASP A 113 7.84 -11.36 16.25
C ASP A 113 8.90 -11.74 15.21
N PHE A 114 9.27 -10.78 14.36
CA PHE A 114 10.40 -10.88 13.44
C PHE A 114 11.30 -9.63 13.47
N THR A 115 11.46 -9.04 14.65
CA THR A 115 12.57 -8.13 14.94
C THR A 115 13.41 -8.69 16.06
N GLY A 116 14.42 -9.47 15.68
CA GLY A 116 15.50 -9.89 16.56
C GLY A 116 16.18 -8.67 17.20
N ASN A 117 15.79 -8.38 18.43
CA ASN A 117 16.58 -7.60 19.37
C ASN A 117 17.34 -8.59 20.23
N GLY A 118 18.60 -8.85 19.87
CA GLY A 118 19.48 -9.74 20.62
C GLY A 118 19.62 -9.26 22.06
N GLY A 119 19.36 -10.15 23.02
CA GLY A 119 19.64 -9.84 24.42
C GLY A 119 19.36 -10.92 25.43
N ASP A 120 18.18 -11.57 25.45
CA ASP A 120 17.79 -12.22 26.71
C ASP A 120 16.91 -13.49 26.68
N ASP A 121 16.66 -14.11 25.52
CA ASP A 121 16.02 -15.45 25.49
C ASP A 121 16.92 -16.49 24.83
N LEU A 122 18.01 -16.83 25.52
CA LEU A 122 18.75 -18.05 25.20
C LEU A 122 17.94 -19.25 25.70
N ASP A 123 17.84 -20.28 24.87
CA ASP A 123 17.20 -21.56 25.22
C ASP A 123 17.75 -22.04 26.58
N PRO A 124 16.91 -22.48 27.54
CA PRO A 124 17.37 -23.00 28.83
C PRO A 124 18.43 -24.12 28.73
N LEU A 125 18.53 -24.79 27.58
CA LEU A 125 19.52 -25.83 27.30
C LEU A 125 20.80 -25.31 26.63
N PHE A 126 20.90 -24.01 26.33
CA PHE A 126 22.02 -23.39 25.63
C PHE A 126 23.35 -23.63 26.34
N ASP A 127 23.41 -23.40 27.66
CA ASP A 127 24.62 -23.61 28.46
C ASP A 127 25.10 -25.07 28.40
N ARG A 128 24.14 -26.01 28.36
CA ARG A 128 24.42 -27.44 28.27
C ARG A 128 24.92 -27.84 26.89
N ALA A 129 24.42 -27.21 25.84
CA ALA A 129 24.90 -27.42 24.48
C ALA A 129 26.34 -26.89 24.30
N VAL A 130 26.64 -25.71 24.84
CA VAL A 130 27.99 -25.13 24.83
C VAL A 130 28.98 -26.04 25.54
N GLU A 131 28.62 -26.56 26.73
CA GLU A 131 29.48 -27.48 27.47
C GLU A 131 29.80 -28.74 26.67
N ILE A 132 28.81 -29.31 25.98
CA ILE A 132 29.00 -30.50 25.14
C ILE A 132 29.94 -30.18 23.96
N VAL A 133 29.74 -29.06 23.26
CA VAL A 133 30.56 -28.68 22.11
C VAL A 133 32.02 -28.42 22.52
N VAL A 134 32.24 -27.75 23.64
CA VAL A 134 33.60 -27.47 24.16
C VAL A 134 34.32 -28.77 24.54
N ASN A 135 33.61 -29.72 25.14
CA ASN A 135 34.21 -30.98 25.59
C ASN A 135 34.41 -32.00 24.46
N THR A 136 33.54 -32.01 23.45
CA THR A 136 33.57 -33.01 22.37
C THR A 136 34.27 -32.53 21.11
N GLY A 137 34.45 -31.22 20.93
CA GLY A 137 35.20 -30.63 19.82
C GLY A 137 34.59 -30.86 18.42
N SER A 138 33.34 -31.30 18.33
CA SER A 138 32.65 -31.54 17.05
C SER A 138 31.31 -30.81 17.01
N THR A 139 31.02 -30.18 15.88
CA THR A 139 29.72 -29.60 15.51
C THR A 139 29.24 -30.34 14.27
N SER A 140 27.95 -30.71 14.22
CA SER A 140 27.28 -31.16 12.99
C SER A 140 26.21 -30.17 12.58
#